data_AF-A0A9X2NAV7-F1
#
_entry.id   AF-A0A9X2NAV7-F1
#
_cell.length_a   1.000
_cell.length_b   1.000
_cell.length_c   1.000
_cell.angle_alpha   90.00
_cell.angle_beta   90.00
_cell.angle_gamma   90.00
#
_symmetry.space_group_name_H-M   'P 1'
#
loop_
_entity.id
_entity.type
_entity.pdbx_description
1 polymer ?
#
loop_
_entity_poly.entity_id
_entity_poly.type
_entity_poly.pdbx_seq_one_letter_code
_entity_poly.pdbx_strand_id
1 'polypeptide(L)'
;MGRRSWAAGLTAAAALAAVPATADAAGLATASAAARATTVTWSAVLADSTGAVQTGKALTVSWGLLDTAPRYASVRNNGTVALTGETYQVSATLATVRLDACVGGAWSGGTCPGSVVTLTDSTAGSAAVTRALAVGEQLSLRLTPNGLLGLATASVSVSVSRAQIRAATTSNA
;
A
#
# COMPACT_ATOMS: atom_id res chain seq x y z
N MET A 1 -48.85 59.94 -52.47
CA MET A 1 -47.42 59.59 -52.62
C MET A 1 -47.03 58.79 -51.36
N GLY A 2 -46.60 57.54 -51.36
CA GLY A 2 -46.65 56.42 -52.32
C GLY A 2 -47.53 55.29 -51.74
N ARG A 3 -48.30 54.53 -52.54
CA ARG A 3 -47.86 53.40 -53.38
C ARG A 3 -47.05 52.42 -52.51
N ARG A 4 -47.53 51.24 -52.14
CA ARG A 4 -48.02 50.07 -52.91
C ARG A 4 -47.96 48.92 -51.88
N SER A 5 -48.73 47.83 -51.84
CA SER A 5 -49.68 47.20 -52.73
C SER A 5 -49.88 45.75 -52.24
N TRP A 6 -51.10 45.20 -52.37
CA TRP A 6 -51.47 43.77 -52.53
C TRP A 6 -51.04 42.76 -51.43
N ALA A 7 -51.74 41.68 -51.11
CA ALA A 7 -53.10 41.15 -51.31
C ALA A 7 -53.09 39.76 -50.66
N ALA A 8 -54.29 39.21 -50.39
CA ALA A 8 -54.61 37.79 -50.24
C ALA A 8 -53.83 37.00 -49.15
N GLY A 9 -54.46 36.49 -48.09
CA GLY A 9 -55.72 35.74 -48.08
C GLY A 9 -55.41 34.27 -48.33
N LEU A 10 -55.51 33.42 -47.31
CA LEU A 10 -56.05 32.05 -47.39
C LEU A 10 -56.00 31.36 -46.01
N THR A 11 -57.19 31.13 -45.48
CA THR A 11 -57.58 30.06 -44.56
C THR A 11 -57.19 28.68 -45.08
N ALA A 12 -56.67 27.79 -44.22
CA ALA A 12 -57.04 26.37 -44.23
C ALA A 12 -56.51 25.67 -42.96
N ALA A 13 -57.38 24.85 -42.39
CA ALA A 13 -57.14 24.03 -41.22
C ALA A 13 -56.47 22.69 -41.58
N ALA A 14 -55.93 22.05 -40.53
CA ALA A 14 -55.75 20.62 -40.31
C ALA A 14 -54.74 19.85 -41.19
N ALA A 15 -53.73 19.28 -40.52
CA ALA A 15 -53.38 17.87 -40.64
C ALA A 15 -52.49 17.46 -39.46
N LEU A 16 -52.99 16.57 -38.59
CA LEU A 16 -52.13 15.70 -37.80
C LEU A 16 -51.36 14.82 -38.80
N ALA A 17 -50.05 15.03 -38.88
CA ALA A 17 -49.12 14.08 -39.47
C ALA A 17 -48.16 13.63 -38.37
N ALA A 18 -48.35 12.39 -37.90
CA ALA A 18 -47.35 11.66 -37.18
C ALA A 18 -46.12 11.51 -38.09
N VAL A 19 -44.98 12.03 -37.65
CA VAL A 19 -43.69 11.86 -38.33
C VAL A 19 -42.75 11.16 -37.33
N PRO A 20 -42.06 10.09 -37.76
CA PRO A 20 -41.51 9.06 -36.88
C PRO A 20 -40.32 9.54 -36.04
N ALA A 21 -40.15 8.90 -34.89
CA ALA A 21 -38.94 8.99 -34.08
C ALA A 21 -37.73 8.51 -34.88
N THR A 22 -37.05 9.43 -35.57
CA THR A 22 -35.72 9.20 -36.11
C THR A 22 -34.72 9.38 -34.98
N ALA A 23 -34.06 8.28 -34.65
CA ALA A 23 -33.06 8.14 -33.63
C ALA A 23 -31.86 9.09 -33.85
N ASP A 24 -31.93 10.29 -33.28
CA ASP A 24 -30.73 11.09 -32.97
C ASP A 24 -30.17 10.65 -31.61
N ALA A 25 -29.77 9.39 -31.54
CA ALA A 25 -28.87 8.85 -30.52
C ALA A 25 -27.51 8.54 -31.17
N ALA A 26 -27.03 9.45 -32.02
CA ALA A 26 -25.74 9.37 -32.67
C ALA A 26 -24.97 10.66 -32.37
N GLY A 27 -24.35 10.73 -31.19
CA GLY A 27 -23.56 11.92 -30.82
C GLY A 27 -22.87 11.91 -29.46
N LEU A 28 -23.20 10.98 -28.56
CA LEU A 28 -22.52 10.83 -27.27
C LEU A 28 -22.26 9.35 -26.95
N ALA A 29 -21.82 8.59 -27.95
CA ALA A 29 -20.98 7.42 -27.70
C ALA A 29 -19.53 7.87 -27.87
N THR A 30 -19.07 8.79 -27.02
CA THR A 30 -17.64 8.88 -26.73
C THR A 30 -17.27 7.47 -26.31
N ALA A 31 -16.48 6.78 -27.11
CA ALA A 31 -16.00 5.45 -26.78
C ALA A 31 -15.47 5.52 -25.35
N SER A 32 -16.21 4.98 -24.40
CA SER A 32 -15.66 4.68 -23.10
C SER A 32 -14.65 3.59 -23.41
N ALA A 33 -13.39 3.99 -23.66
CA ALA A 33 -12.29 3.06 -23.61
C ALA A 33 -12.52 2.24 -22.35
N ALA A 34 -12.64 0.92 -22.47
CA ALA A 34 -12.93 0.06 -21.34
C ALA A 34 -11.90 0.42 -20.27
N ALA A 35 -12.35 1.14 -19.24
CA ALA A 35 -11.46 1.62 -18.20
C ALA A 35 -10.90 0.37 -17.56
N ARG A 36 -9.63 0.09 -17.83
CA ARG A 36 -8.98 -1.12 -17.35
C ARG A 36 -8.68 -0.87 -15.89
N ALA A 37 -9.65 -1.16 -15.03
CA ALA A 37 -9.50 -1.10 -13.60
C ALA A 37 -8.41 -2.10 -13.22
N THR A 38 -7.21 -1.60 -12.95
CA THR A 38 -6.12 -2.42 -12.45
C THR A 38 -6.20 -2.38 -10.95
N THR A 39 -6.62 -3.49 -10.33
CA THR A 39 -6.64 -3.62 -8.88
C THR A 39 -5.20 -3.67 -8.36
N VAL A 40 -4.83 -2.67 -7.57
CA VAL A 40 -3.55 -2.63 -6.88
C VAL A 40 -3.73 -3.09 -5.43
N THR A 41 -2.83 -3.93 -4.94
CA THR A 41 -2.80 -4.35 -3.54
C THR A 41 -1.46 -3.99 -2.90
N TRP A 42 -1.51 -3.46 -1.68
CA TRP A 42 -0.34 -3.24 -0.84
C TRP A 42 -0.39 -4.25 0.29
N SER A 43 0.67 -5.04 0.43
CA SER A 43 0.74 -6.06 1.47
C SER A 43 2.18 -6.24 1.89
N ALA A 44 2.43 -6.07 3.18
CA ALA A 44 3.69 -6.46 3.82
C ALA A 44 3.36 -7.58 4.80
N VAL A 45 4.12 -8.67 4.75
CA VAL A 45 3.99 -9.78 5.70
C VAL A 45 5.32 -10.02 6.40
N LEU A 46 5.26 -10.26 7.71
CA LEU A 46 6.41 -10.70 8.48
C LEU A 46 6.61 -12.19 8.27
N ALA A 47 7.86 -12.63 8.17
CA ALA A 47 8.22 -14.04 8.23
C ALA A 47 9.33 -14.25 9.26
N ASP A 48 9.23 -15.32 10.03
CA ASP A 48 10.24 -15.69 11.02
C ASP A 48 11.50 -16.29 10.36
N SER A 49 12.48 -16.67 11.17
CA SER A 49 13.75 -17.26 10.70
C SER A 49 13.59 -18.62 10.01
N THR A 50 12.45 -19.29 10.17
CA THR A 50 12.13 -20.54 9.46
C THR A 50 11.38 -20.30 8.15
N GLY A 51 11.00 -19.05 7.89
CA GLY A 51 10.23 -18.64 6.72
C GLY A 51 8.71 -18.70 6.93
N ALA A 52 8.23 -18.97 8.15
CA ALA A 52 6.80 -19.02 8.41
C ALA A 52 6.21 -17.60 8.41
N VAL A 53 5.18 -17.40 7.59
CA VAL A 53 4.57 -16.09 7.34
C VAL A 53 3.50 -15.78 8.40
N GLN A 54 3.59 -14.60 9.02
CA GLN A 54 2.69 -14.07 10.02
C GLN A 54 1.72 -13.05 9.39
N THR A 55 0.74 -13.54 8.65
CA THR A 55 -0.28 -12.66 8.02
C THR A 55 -1.27 -12.14 9.06
N GLY A 56 -1.37 -10.81 9.20
CA GLY A 56 -2.34 -10.17 10.09
C GLY A 56 -2.05 -10.35 11.58
N LYS A 57 -0.86 -10.83 11.95
CA LYS A 57 -0.43 -11.05 13.33
C LYS A 57 0.94 -10.42 13.55
N ALA A 58 1.19 -9.95 14.78
CA ALA A 58 2.53 -9.54 15.18
C ALA A 58 3.44 -10.77 15.31
N LEU A 59 4.68 -10.66 14.85
CA LEU A 59 5.71 -11.64 15.13
C LEU A 59 6.13 -11.50 16.59
N THR A 60 6.03 -12.58 17.37
CA THR A 60 6.44 -12.59 18.77
C THR A 60 7.75 -13.34 18.92
N VAL A 61 8.67 -12.76 19.68
CA VAL A 61 10.01 -13.28 19.91
C VAL A 61 10.31 -13.22 21.40
N SER A 62 10.89 -14.29 21.93
CA SER A 62 11.17 -14.44 23.35
C SER A 62 12.66 -14.71 23.59
N TRP A 63 13.16 -14.21 24.72
CA TRP A 63 14.50 -14.48 25.22
C TRP A 63 14.42 -15.08 26.62
N GLY A 64 15.22 -16.11 26.84
CA GLY A 64 15.41 -16.70 28.16
C GLY A 64 16.26 -15.82 29.07
N LEU A 65 16.43 -16.27 30.32
CA LEU A 65 17.34 -15.61 31.26
C LEU A 65 18.77 -15.62 30.69
N LEU A 66 19.39 -14.45 30.58
CA LEU A 66 20.74 -14.24 30.02
C LEU A 66 20.89 -14.55 28.52
N ASP A 67 19.81 -14.85 27.80
CA ASP A 67 19.86 -15.08 26.35
C ASP A 67 19.91 -13.75 25.59
N THR A 68 21.11 -13.33 25.22
CA THR A 68 21.32 -12.12 24.41
C THR A 68 21.41 -12.40 22.92
N ALA A 69 21.07 -13.62 22.46
CA ALA A 69 21.22 -13.99 21.07
C ALA A 69 20.26 -13.20 20.18
N PRO A 70 20.74 -12.64 19.06
CA PRO A 70 19.86 -11.96 18.12
C PRO A 70 18.90 -12.95 17.48
N ARG A 71 17.70 -12.46 17.19
CA ARG A 71 16.64 -13.20 16.51
C ARG A 71 16.42 -12.58 15.15
N TYR A 72 16.19 -13.42 14.15
CA TYR A 72 16.08 -12.96 12.77
C TYR A 72 14.66 -13.10 12.30
N ALA A 73 14.24 -12.12 11.53
CA ALA A 73 12.95 -12.09 10.89
C ALA A 73 13.13 -11.44 9.52
N SER A 74 12.02 -11.33 8.81
CA SER A 74 12.02 -10.67 7.53
C SER A 74 10.66 -10.12 7.20
N VAL A 75 10.62 -9.14 6.31
CA VAL A 75 9.41 -8.50 5.84
C VAL A 75 9.39 -8.64 4.34
N ARG A 76 8.31 -9.19 3.81
CA ARG A 76 8.16 -9.38 2.38
C ARG A 76 7.03 -8.53 1.84
N ASN A 77 7.28 -7.87 0.73
CA ASN A 77 6.23 -7.24 -0.04
C ASN A 77 5.48 -8.31 -0.86
N ASN A 78 4.28 -8.65 -0.41
CA ASN A 78 3.35 -9.56 -1.10
C ASN A 78 2.27 -8.80 -1.90
N GLY A 79 2.38 -7.47 -1.99
CA GLY A 79 1.50 -6.66 -2.82
C GLY A 79 1.79 -6.79 -4.31
N THR A 80 1.03 -6.07 -5.13
CA THR A 80 1.27 -5.94 -6.58
C THR A 80 2.06 -4.69 -6.94
N VAL A 81 2.42 -3.86 -5.97
CA VAL A 81 3.21 -2.63 -6.14
C VAL A 81 4.31 -2.51 -5.09
N ALA A 82 5.34 -1.74 -5.40
CA ALA A 82 6.40 -1.43 -4.46
C ALA A 82 5.86 -0.66 -3.24
N LEU A 83 6.37 -0.98 -2.06
CA LEU A 83 6.11 -0.27 -0.81
C LEU A 83 7.20 0.78 -0.62
N THR A 84 6.91 1.98 -0.14
CA THR A 84 7.90 3.09 0.00
C THR A 84 7.86 3.80 1.36
N GLY A 85 7.36 3.13 2.41
CA GLY A 85 6.84 3.83 3.60
C GLY A 85 6.07 2.89 4.52
N GLU A 86 6.74 1.81 4.89
CA GLU A 86 6.26 0.88 5.90
C GLU A 86 6.61 1.45 7.29
N THR A 87 5.71 1.24 8.24
CA THR A 87 5.95 1.56 9.64
C THR A 87 6.04 0.27 10.44
N TYR A 88 7.18 0.08 11.07
CA TYR A 88 7.47 -0.99 12.00
C TYR A 88 7.11 -0.53 13.41
N GLN A 89 6.42 -1.39 14.14
CA GLN A 89 6.09 -1.15 15.54
C GLN A 89 6.71 -2.29 16.35
N VAL A 90 7.43 -1.91 17.41
CA VAL A 90 8.04 -2.83 18.35
C VAL A 90 7.47 -2.52 19.72
N SER A 91 7.08 -3.57 20.44
CA SER A 91 6.74 -3.52 21.85
C SER A 91 7.44 -4.68 22.55
N ALA A 92 8.11 -4.40 23.65
CA ALA A 92 8.93 -5.33 24.41
C ALA A 92 8.66 -5.16 25.90
N THR A 93 8.74 -6.27 26.61
CA THR A 93 8.58 -6.34 28.06
C THR A 93 9.92 -6.66 28.70
N LEU A 94 10.28 -5.91 29.75
CA LEU A 94 11.45 -6.16 30.61
C LEU A 94 12.82 -6.16 29.88
N ALA A 95 12.87 -5.64 28.65
CA ALA A 95 14.08 -5.38 27.90
C ALA A 95 13.84 -4.29 26.85
N THR A 96 14.89 -3.54 26.53
CA THR A 96 14.94 -2.72 25.33
C THR A 96 15.22 -3.63 24.14
N VAL A 97 14.54 -3.46 23.01
CA VAL A 97 14.84 -4.24 21.80
C VAL A 97 15.29 -3.31 20.69
N ARG A 98 16.49 -3.60 20.19
CA ARG A 98 17.01 -2.99 18.98
C ARG A 98 16.55 -3.79 17.77
N LEU A 99 15.84 -3.13 16.88
CA LEU A 99 15.43 -3.67 15.58
C LEU A 99 16.28 -3.04 14.49
N ASP A 100 17.09 -3.85 13.82
CA ASP A 100 17.92 -3.43 12.70
C ASP A 100 17.44 -4.10 11.40
N ALA A 101 17.42 -3.35 10.31
CA ALA A 101 17.22 -3.86 8.96
C ALA A 101 18.56 -3.99 8.23
N CYS A 102 18.73 -5.10 7.50
CA CYS A 102 19.82 -5.26 6.54
C CYS A 102 19.34 -4.85 5.15
N VAL A 103 19.84 -3.73 4.66
CA VAL A 103 19.47 -3.15 3.36
C VAL A 103 20.48 -3.57 2.30
N GLY A 104 20.01 -4.14 1.19
CA GLY A 104 20.87 -4.62 0.11
C GLY A 104 21.43 -6.03 0.36
N GLY A 105 20.86 -6.78 1.30
CA GLY A 105 21.23 -8.16 1.58
C GLY A 105 20.39 -8.78 2.69
N ALA A 106 20.83 -9.95 3.17
CA ALA A 106 20.20 -10.65 4.28
C ALA A 106 21.20 -10.91 5.41
N TRP A 107 20.72 -10.92 6.65
CA TRP A 107 21.57 -11.26 7.79
C TRP A 107 22.06 -12.70 7.68
N SER A 108 23.37 -12.91 7.87
CA SER A 108 24.00 -14.22 7.97
C SER A 108 25.04 -14.21 9.09
N GLY A 109 24.88 -15.09 10.08
CA GLY A 109 25.81 -15.17 11.22
C GLY A 109 26.01 -13.85 11.97
N GLY A 110 24.97 -13.01 12.08
CA GLY A 110 25.07 -11.69 12.73
C GLY A 110 25.66 -10.58 11.86
N THR A 111 26.05 -10.88 10.62
CA THR A 111 26.62 -9.92 9.67
C THR A 111 25.60 -9.57 8.59
N CYS A 112 25.53 -8.29 8.23
CA CYS A 112 24.77 -7.80 7.08
C CYS A 112 25.76 -7.53 5.95
N PRO A 113 25.63 -8.16 4.77
CA PRO A 113 26.51 -7.89 3.62
C PRO A 113 26.23 -6.53 2.97
N GLY A 114 25.09 -5.90 3.29
CA GLY A 114 24.72 -4.57 2.85
C GLY A 114 24.89 -3.51 3.95
N SER A 115 23.95 -2.56 4.00
CA SER A 115 23.94 -1.50 5.01
C SER A 115 23.00 -1.84 6.16
N VAL A 116 23.44 -1.60 7.40
CA VAL A 116 22.60 -1.77 8.58
C VAL A 116 21.87 -0.47 8.87
N VAL A 117 20.55 -0.52 8.95
CA VAL A 117 19.70 0.61 9.33
C VAL A 117 18.99 0.26 10.62
N THR A 118 19.26 1.01 11.69
CA THR A 118 18.52 0.85 12.94
C THR A 118 17.16 1.49 12.80
N LEU A 119 16.12 0.68 12.97
CA LEU A 119 14.73 1.13 12.89
C LEU A 119 14.30 1.71 14.22
N THR A 120 14.50 0.94 15.30
CA THR A 120 14.17 1.36 16.66
C THR A 120 15.12 0.71 17.65
N ASP A 121 15.33 1.37 18.79
CA ASP A 121 16.05 0.84 19.94
C ASP A 121 15.29 1.30 21.19
N SER A 122 14.24 0.57 21.54
CA SER A 122 13.31 0.96 22.59
C SER A 122 12.58 -0.24 23.19
N THR A 123 12.02 -0.05 24.38
CA THR A 123 11.06 -0.99 24.97
C THR A 123 9.70 -0.92 24.26
N ALA A 124 9.32 0.24 23.74
CA ALA A 124 8.18 0.41 22.86
C ALA A 124 8.46 1.59 21.91
N GLY A 125 8.28 1.36 20.62
CA GLY A 125 8.60 2.38 19.63
C GLY A 125 8.04 2.07 18.25
N SER A 126 7.84 3.13 17.47
CA SER A 126 7.44 3.05 16.07
C SER A 126 8.48 3.72 15.21
N ALA A 127 8.83 3.08 14.10
CA ALA A 127 9.82 3.56 13.16
C ALA A 127 9.32 3.38 11.73
N ALA A 128 9.37 4.45 10.95
CA ALA A 128 9.10 4.39 9.52
C ALA A 128 10.39 4.05 8.77
N VAL A 129 10.29 3.14 7.81
CA VAL A 129 11.36 2.90 6.82
C VAL A 129 10.92 3.51 5.51
N THR A 130 11.73 4.43 5.00
CA THR A 130 11.48 5.13 3.74
C THR A 130 12.07 4.39 2.54
N ARG A 131 12.67 3.21 2.75
CA ARG A 131 13.21 2.41 1.65
C ARG A 131 12.07 1.83 0.82
N ALA A 132 12.21 1.90 -0.49
CA ALA A 132 11.34 1.18 -1.40
C ALA A 132 11.60 -0.34 -1.32
N LEU A 133 10.55 -1.13 -1.06
CA LEU A 133 10.57 -2.59 -1.13
C LEU A 133 9.83 -3.01 -2.40
N ALA A 134 10.56 -3.52 -3.39
CA ALA A 134 9.98 -3.96 -4.65
C ALA A 134 9.04 -5.15 -4.45
N VAL A 135 8.17 -5.41 -5.43
CA VAL A 135 7.23 -6.54 -5.37
C VAL A 135 8.00 -7.85 -5.25
N GLY A 136 7.65 -8.67 -4.26
CA GLY A 136 8.31 -9.94 -3.97
C GLY A 136 9.65 -9.82 -3.24
N GLU A 137 10.19 -8.60 -3.08
CA GLU A 137 11.41 -8.35 -2.34
C GLU A 137 11.20 -8.55 -0.83
N GLN A 138 12.28 -8.90 -0.15
CA GLN A 138 12.31 -9.19 1.27
C GLN A 138 13.37 -8.35 1.97
N LEU A 139 12.97 -7.66 3.03
CA LEU A 139 13.87 -6.95 3.93
C LEU A 139 14.20 -7.87 5.11
N SER A 140 15.48 -8.12 5.35
CA SER A 140 15.93 -8.94 6.47
C SER A 140 16.07 -8.10 7.74
N LEU A 141 15.51 -8.60 8.84
CA LEU A 141 15.47 -7.92 10.14
C LEU A 141 16.26 -8.71 11.18
N ARG A 142 16.87 -7.98 12.12
CA ARG A 142 17.54 -8.51 13.30
C ARG A 142 16.99 -7.82 14.54
N LEU A 143 16.53 -8.61 15.50
CA LEU A 143 16.09 -8.18 16.81
C LEU A 143 17.16 -8.55 17.83
N THR A 144 17.70 -7.56 18.52
CA THR A 144 18.70 -7.76 19.57
C THR A 144 18.16 -7.23 20.89
N PRO A 145 18.06 -8.05 21.95
CA PRO A 145 17.67 -7.58 23.26
C PRO A 145 18.83 -6.83 23.92
N ASN A 146 18.52 -5.72 24.59
CA ASN A 146 19.43 -4.91 25.37
C ASN A 146 18.88 -4.76 26.79
N GLY A 147 19.74 -4.91 27.80
CA GLY A 147 19.36 -4.71 29.20
C GLY A 147 18.31 -5.72 29.68
N LEU A 148 18.50 -7.01 29.38
CA LEU A 148 17.65 -8.09 29.89
C LEU A 148 17.68 -8.13 31.42
N LEU A 149 16.54 -7.81 32.04
CA LEU A 149 16.36 -7.91 33.49
C LEU A 149 15.63 -9.21 33.91
N GLY A 150 15.31 -10.08 32.95
CA GLY A 150 14.53 -11.30 33.15
C GLY A 150 14.15 -11.96 31.83
N LEU A 151 13.12 -12.81 31.87
CA LEU A 151 12.45 -13.32 30.67
C LEU A 151 11.82 -12.14 29.91
N ALA A 152 12.29 -11.86 28.71
CA ALA A 152 11.79 -10.78 27.88
C ALA A 152 11.03 -11.33 26.67
N THR A 153 9.96 -10.64 26.30
CA THR A 153 9.19 -10.93 25.09
C THR A 153 8.98 -9.64 24.32
N ALA A 154 9.17 -9.70 23.01
CA ALA A 154 8.88 -8.61 22.10
C ALA A 154 7.94 -9.03 20.97
N SER A 155 7.05 -8.12 20.61
CA SER A 155 6.17 -8.22 19.46
C SER A 155 6.56 -7.18 18.42
N VAL A 156 6.70 -7.60 17.17
CA VAL A 156 6.94 -6.73 16.03
C VAL A 156 5.77 -6.83 15.06
N SER A 157 5.23 -5.70 14.64
CA SER A 157 4.24 -5.61 13.58
C SER A 157 4.71 -4.66 12.49
N VAL A 158 4.23 -4.89 11.27
CA VAL A 158 4.46 -4.01 10.12
C VAL A 158 3.12 -3.50 9.64
N SER A 159 3.07 -2.21 9.31
CA SER A 159 1.91 -1.56 8.72
C SER A 159 2.33 -0.74 7.51
N VAL A 160 1.48 -0.73 6.49
CA VAL A 160 1.71 0.07 5.28
C VAL A 160 0.93 1.38 5.41
N SER A 161 1.57 2.52 5.19
CA SER A 161 0.94 3.83 5.39
C SER A 161 -0.18 4.11 4.36
N ARG A 162 -1.27 4.74 4.82
CA ARG A 162 -2.43 5.12 3.97
C ARG A 162 -2.10 6.12 2.86
N ALA A 163 -0.99 6.86 2.97
CA ALA A 163 -0.57 7.82 1.94
C ALA A 163 -0.24 7.12 0.60
N GLN A 164 0.28 5.89 0.66
CA GLN A 164 0.59 5.08 -0.53
C GLN A 164 -0.66 4.57 -1.23
N ILE A 165 -1.70 4.24 -0.46
CA ILE A 165 -3.00 3.80 -0.99
C ILE A 165 -3.62 4.91 -1.85
N ARG A 166 -3.54 6.17 -1.42
CA ARG A 166 -4.05 7.32 -2.20
C ARG A 166 -3.22 7.60 -3.45
N ALA A 167 -1.90 7.52 -3.38
CA ALA A 167 -1.01 7.83 -4.51
C ALA A 167 -1.21 6.93 -5.74
N ALA A 168 -1.51 5.63 -5.57
CA ALA A 168 -1.82 4.79 -6.74
C ALA A 168 -3.25 4.99 -7.26
N THR A 169 -4.18 5.49 -6.43
CA THR A 169 -5.54 5.82 -6.90
C THR A 169 -5.50 6.98 -7.91
N THR A 170 -4.47 7.84 -7.85
CA THR A 170 -4.28 8.97 -8.78
C THR A 170 -3.50 8.62 -10.05
N SER A 171 -3.06 7.37 -10.25
CA SER A 171 -2.38 6.95 -11.49
C SER A 171 -3.40 6.48 -12.54
N ASN A 172 -4.19 7.40 -13.09
CA ASN A 172 -4.91 7.17 -14.34
C ASN A 172 -4.24 8.05 -15.41
N ALA A 173 -3.66 7.42 -16.43
CA ALA A 173 -3.24 8.04 -17.68
C ALA A 173 -4.04 7.41 -18.81
#